data_AF-A0A7X8ZAT8-F1
#
_entry.id   AF-A0A7X8ZAT8-F1
#
_cell.length_a   1.000
_cell.length_b   1.000
_cell.length_c   1.000
_cell.angle_alpha   90.00
_cell.angle_beta   90.00
_cell.angle_gamma   90.00
#
_symmetry.space_group_name_H-M   'P 1'
#
loop_
_entity.id
_entity.type
_entity.pdbx_description
1 polymer ?
#
loop_
_entity_poly.entity_id
_entity_poly.type
_entity_poly.pdbx_seq_one_letter_code
_entity_poly.pdbx_strand_id
1 'polypeptide(L)' 'MTQKELAKKVGLSWNTIWNYENGRREPRLHDLKKFAEIFNCTIDELVNPSLPPKAGGDQQ' A
#
# COMPACT_ATOMS: atom_id res chain seq x y z
N MET A 1 10.37 7.22 1.76
CA MET A 1 10.58 5.94 1.03
C MET A 1 10.44 6.21 -0.45
N THR A 2 11.36 5.72 -1.28
CA THR A 2 11.29 5.80 -2.74
C THR A 2 10.54 4.60 -3.34
N GLN A 3 10.05 4.71 -4.59
CA GLN A 3 9.40 3.59 -5.30
C GLN A 3 10.30 2.34 -5.39
N LYS A 4 11.62 2.51 -5.57
CA LYS A 4 12.59 1.41 -5.63
C LYS A 4 12.75 0.70 -4.29
N GLU A 5 12.73 1.45 -3.19
CA GLU A 5 12.77 0.89 -1.84
C GLU A 5 11.47 0.15 -1.52
N LEU A 6 10.32 0.72 -1.88
CA LEU A 6 9.01 0.07 -1.71
C LEU A 6 8.96 -1.25 -2.49
N ALA A 7 9.35 -1.22 -3.77
CA ALA A 7 9.41 -2.42 -4.61
C ALA A 7 10.24 -3.53 -3.96
N LYS A 8 11.43 -3.20 -3.43
CA LYS A 8 12.29 -4.15 -2.71
C LYS A 8 11.62 -4.69 -1.45
N LYS A 9 10.97 -3.85 -0.63
CA LYS A 9 10.30 -4.26 0.60
C LYS A 9 9.12 -5.21 0.34
N VAL A 10 8.34 -4.94 -0.71
CA VAL A 10 7.13 -5.72 -1.05
C VAL A 10 7.47 -6.99 -1.85
N GLY A 11 8.68 -7.06 -2.42
CA GLY A 11 9.11 -8.12 -3.33
C GLY A 11 8.49 -7.98 -4.72
N LEU A 12 8.28 -6.75 -5.18
CA LEU A 12 7.74 -6.43 -6.51
C LEU A 12 8.80 -5.76 -7.38
N SER A 13 8.57 -5.76 -8.70
CA SER A 13 9.41 -4.98 -9.61
C SER A 13 9.09 -3.49 -9.46
N TRP A 14 10.08 -2.63 -9.71
CA TRP A 14 9.87 -1.19 -9.74
C TRP A 14 8.77 -0.78 -10.75
N ASN A 15 8.75 -1.44 -11.92
CA ASN A 15 7.73 -1.20 -12.94
C ASN A 15 6.32 -1.58 -12.45
N THR A 16 6.19 -2.61 -11.61
CA THR A 16 4.90 -2.98 -11.01
C THR A 16 4.37 -1.86 -10.12
N ILE A 17 5.22 -1.30 -9.24
CA ILE A 17 4.85 -0.15 -8.40
C ILE A 17 4.49 1.07 -9.25
N TRP A 18 5.30 1.37 -10.28
CA TRP A 18 5.01 2.48 -11.19
C TRP A 18 3.65 2.31 -11.88
N ASN A 19 3.31 1.11 -12.34
CA ASN A 19 2.00 0.83 -12.95
C ASN A 19 0.84 1.02 -11.96
N TYR A 20 1.02 0.66 -10.68
CA TYR A 20 0.01 0.88 -9.65
C TYR A 20 -0.23 2.37 -9.40
N GLU A 21 0.82 3.15 -9.20
CA GLU A 21 0.71 4.60 -8.92
C GLU A 21 0.17 5.42 -10.11
N ASN A 22 0.35 4.93 -11.34
CA ASN A 22 -0.16 5.57 -12.55
C ASN A 22 -1.52 5.04 -13.00
N GLY A 23 -2.19 4.19 -12.19
CA GLY A 23 -3.49 3.59 -12.54
C GLY A 23 -3.47 2.70 -13.78
N ARG A 24 -2.30 2.23 -14.20
CA ARG A 24 -2.14 1.32 -15.35
C ARG A 24 -2.50 -0.11 -14.99
N ARG A 25 -2.42 -0.44 -13.70
CA ARG A 25 -2.75 -1.75 -13.16
C ARG A 25 -3.27 -1.60 -11.74
N GLU A 26 -4.22 -2.45 -11.37
CA GLU A 26 -4.68 -2.54 -9.99
C GLU A 26 -3.84 -3.54 -9.16
N PRO A 27 -3.47 -3.20 -7.92
CA PRO A 27 -2.87 -4.14 -6.99
C PRO A 27 -3.83 -5.26 -6.63
N ARG A 28 -3.31 -6.48 -6.46
CA ARG A 28 -4.12 -7.61 -5.95
C ARG A 28 -4.20 -7.53 -4.43
N LEU A 29 -5.17 -8.20 -3.83
CA LEU A 29 -5.35 -8.23 -2.37
C LEU A 29 -4.07 -8.58 -1.58
N HIS A 30 -3.27 -9.53 -2.09
CA HIS A 30 -1.98 -9.87 -1.46
C HIS A 30 -0.96 -8.72 -1.46
N ASP A 31 -0.96 -7.86 -2.47
CA ASP A 31 -0.07 -6.68 -2.55
C ASP A 31 -0.58 -5.60 -1.60
N LEU A 32 -1.90 -5.39 -1.58
CA LEU A 32 -2.56 -4.46 -0.66
C LEU A 32 -2.26 -4.79 0.82
N LYS A 33 -2.28 -6.08 1.19
CA LYS A 33 -1.89 -6.53 2.54
C LYS A 33 -0.45 -6.12 2.89
N LYS A 34 0.49 -6.36 1.97
CA LYS A 34 1.89 -5.97 2.17
C LYS A 34 2.06 -4.46 2.26
N PHE A 35 1.34 -3.69 1.43
CA PHE A 35 1.35 -2.24 1.52
C PHE A 35 0.81 -1.77 2.87
N ALA A 36 -0.31 -2.33 3.32
CA ALA A 36 -0.93 -2.02 4.61
C ALA A 36 0.04 -2.26 5.78
N GLU A 37 0.74 -3.39 5.77
CA GLU A 37 1.80 -3.70 6.76
C GLU A 37 2.96 -2.70 6.72
N ILE A 38 3.43 -2.31 5.52
CA ILE A 38 4.57 -1.37 5.37
C ILE A 38 4.20 0.05 5.79
N PHE A 39 2.98 0.48 5.48
CA PHE A 39 2.48 1.82 5.80
C PHE A 39 1.81 1.91 7.17
N ASN A 40 1.71 0.78 7.89
CA ASN A 40 1.05 0.65 9.17
C ASN A 40 -0.39 1.21 9.15
N CYS A 41 -1.14 0.81 8.13
CA CYS A 41 -2.55 1.15 7.94
C CYS A 41 -3.36 -0.11 7.60
N THR A 42 -4.67 0.06 7.45
CA THR A 42 -5.59 -0.97 6.97
C THR A 42 -5.71 -0.94 5.45
N ILE A 43 -6.20 -2.04 4.86
CA ILE A 43 -6.45 -2.07 3.41
C ILE A 43 -7.52 -1.05 3.02
N ASP A 44 -8.55 -0.88 3.84
CA ASP A 44 -9.62 0.09 3.62
C ASP A 44 -9.07 1.52 3.49
N GLU A 45 -8.10 1.90 4.33
CA GLU A 45 -7.43 3.21 4.24
C GLU A 45 -6.59 3.39 2.97
N LEU A 46 -6.11 2.30 2.35
CA LEU A 46 -5.37 2.36 1.10
C LEU A 46 -6.27 2.55 -0.12
N VAL A 47 -7.48 2.00 -0.08
CA VAL A 47 -8.39 1.96 -1.24
C VAL A 47 -9.52 2.99 -1.15
N ASN A 48 -9.79 3.53 0.04
CA ASN A 48 -10.85 4.49 0.26
C ASN A 48 -10.31 5.84 0.78
N PRO A 49 -10.05 6.82 -0.12
CA PRO A 49 -9.50 8.12 0.25
C PRO A 49 -10.46 9.00 1.07
N SER A 50 -11.71 8.57 1.26
CA SER A 50 -12.72 9.27 2.07
C SER A 50 -12.77 8.81 3.52
N LEU A 51 -12.08 7.72 3.87
CA LEU A 51 -11.96 7.30 5.26
C LEU A 51 -10.95 8.19 5.99
N PRO A 52 -11.29 8.76 7.15
CA PRO A 52 -10.30 9.44 7.96
C PRO A 52 -9.19 8.44 8.33
N PRO A 53 -7.90 8.83 8.22
CA PRO A 53 -6.81 8.01 8.73
C PRO A 53 -7.12 7.68 10.19
N LYS A 54 -6.95 6.43 10.60
CA LYS A 54 -7.29 5.92 11.93
C LYS A 54 -6.88 6.95 12.99
N ALA A 55 -7.86 7.64 13.57
CA ALA A 55 -7.65 8.33 14.83
C ALA A 55 -7.32 7.24 15.85
N GLY A 56 -6.09 7.26 16.37
CA GLY A 56 -5.47 6.27 17.27
C GLY A 56 -6.40 5.18 17.81
N GLY A 57 -6.20 3.94 17.36
CA GLY A 57 -6.91 2.78 17.85
C GLY A 57 -5.91 1.66 18.12
N ASP A 58 -5.40 1.69 19.35
CA ASP A 58 -4.82 0.63 20.18
C ASP A 58 -4.46 -0.67 19.45
N GLN A 59 -3.16 -0.93 19.36
CA GLN A 59 -2.66 -2.29 19.25
C GLN A 59 -2.82 -2.93 20.64
N GLN A 60 -3.72 -3.91 20.74
CA GLN A 60 -3.91 -4.74 21.91
C GLN A 60 -2.73 -5.67 22.16
#